data_AF-A0A7C5F3B2-F1
#
_entry.id   AF-A0A7C5F3B2-F1
#
_cell.length_a   1.000
_cell.length_b   1.000
_cell.length_c   1.000
_cell.angle_alpha   90.00
_cell.angle_beta   90.00
_cell.angle_gamma   90.00
#
_symmetry.space_group_name_H-M   'P 1'
#
loop_
_entity.id
_entity.type
_entity.pdbx_description
1 polymer ?
#
loop_
_entity_poly.entity_id
_entity_poly.type
_entity_poly.pdbx_seq_one_letter_code
_entity_poly.pdbx_strand_id
1 'polypeptide(L)'
;MSRRASVAVAKRNESVVQRIQTLKAEHPFWGYRRMWAHLRFVDGPQINKKRVLRLMRQHGLLVKANPRLKATRTPGRSKPRPTAPNQWWGIDMTKVMVEPLG
;
A
#
# COMPACT_ATOMS: atom_id res chain seq x y z
N MET A 1 14.41 19.28 8.00
CA MET A 1 14.79 18.97 9.38
C MET A 1 13.55 18.54 10.18
N SER A 2 13.52 17.32 10.72
CA SER A 2 12.46 16.92 11.67
C SER A 2 12.91 17.34 13.07
N ARG A 3 12.13 18.19 13.75
CA ARG A 3 12.39 18.50 15.17
C ARG A 3 12.26 17.22 16.00
N ARG A 4 13.22 16.98 16.89
CA ARG A 4 13.11 15.92 17.91
C ARG A 4 11.85 16.17 18.76
N ALA A 5 11.06 15.13 18.97
CA ALA A 5 9.94 15.20 19.90
C ALA A 5 10.49 15.37 21.33
N SER A 6 9.75 16.08 22.18
CA SER A 6 10.08 16.16 23.60
C SER A 6 9.96 14.77 24.25
N VAL A 7 10.71 14.56 25.34
CA VAL A 7 10.74 13.30 26.09
C VAL A 7 9.32 12.87 26.53
N ALA A 8 8.51 13.82 27.01
CA ALA A 8 7.13 13.56 27.39
C ALA A 8 6.25 13.05 26.22
N VAL A 9 6.43 13.61 25.03
CA VAL A 9 5.69 13.17 23.84
C VAL A 9 6.15 11.79 23.38
N ALA A 10 7.44 11.49 23.48
CA ALA A 10 7.97 10.16 23.17
C ALA A 10 7.36 9.11 24.10
N LYS A 11 7.37 9.35 25.42
CA LYS A 11 6.78 8.45 26.42
C LYS A 11 5.29 8.19 26.19
N ARG A 12 4.51 9.23 25.84
CA ARG A 12 3.08 9.07 25.51
C ARG A 12 2.83 8.28 24.22
N ASN A 13 3.78 8.28 23.28
CA ASN A 13 3.64 7.54 22.02
C ASN A 13 4.11 6.09 22.14
N GLU A 14 4.91 5.74 23.14
CA GLU A 14 5.53 4.43 23.30
C GLU A 14 4.52 3.29 23.31
N SER A 15 3.48 3.37 24.14
CA SER A 15 2.43 2.35 24.20
C SER A 15 1.68 2.18 22.88
N VAL A 16 1.41 3.28 22.18
CA VAL A 16 0.76 3.28 20.86
C VAL A 16 1.67 2.63 19.82
N VAL A 17 2.97 2.93 19.86
CA VAL A 17 3.95 2.37 18.93
C VAL A 17 4.09 0.86 19.14
N GLN A 18 4.18 0.40 20.39
CA GLN A 18 4.22 -1.03 20.72
C GLN A 18 2.99 -1.75 20.17
N ARG A 19 1.78 -1.21 20.40
CA ARG A 19 0.55 -1.79 19.86
C ARG A 19 0.53 -1.83 18.32
N ILE A 20 1.00 -0.77 17.67
CA ILE A 20 1.13 -0.73 16.21
C ILE A 20 2.10 -1.82 15.71
N GLN A 21 3.21 -2.06 16.41
CA GLN A 21 4.18 -3.10 16.03
C GLN A 21 3.58 -4.51 16.15
N THR A 22 2.88 -4.81 17.24
CA THR A 22 2.18 -6.09 17.42
C THR A 22 1.15 -6.32 16.31
N LEU A 23 0.25 -5.35 16.08
CA LEU A 23 -0.77 -5.44 15.03
C LEU A 23 -0.14 -5.55 13.63
N LYS A 24 1.02 -4.92 13.41
CA LYS A 24 1.72 -5.02 12.13
C LYS A 24 2.35 -6.40 11.90
N ALA A 25 2.79 -7.07 12.97
CA ALA A 25 3.27 -8.44 12.91
C ALA A 25 2.13 -9.43 12.61
N GLU A 26 0.97 -9.24 13.25
CA GLU A 26 -0.25 -10.03 12.99
C GLU A 26 -0.82 -9.76 11.59
N HIS A 27 -0.71 -8.52 11.10
CA HIS A 27 -1.24 -8.10 9.81
C HIS A 27 -0.21 -7.39 8.91
N PRO A 28 0.75 -8.13 8.31
CA PRO A 28 1.85 -7.56 7.54
C PRO A 28 1.42 -6.68 6.36
N PHE A 29 0.26 -6.95 5.76
CA PHE A 29 -0.22 -6.22 4.58
C PHE A 29 -1.04 -4.96 4.92
N TRP A 30 -1.32 -4.69 6.20
CA TRP A 30 -2.12 -3.53 6.55
C TRP A 30 -1.34 -2.22 6.39
N GLY A 31 -1.92 -1.31 5.62
CA GLY A 31 -1.48 0.09 5.54
C GLY A 31 -2.04 0.91 6.71
N TYR A 32 -1.53 2.13 6.88
CA TYR A 32 -1.86 3.01 8.01
C TYR A 32 -3.37 3.29 8.18
N ARG A 33 -4.16 3.20 7.10
CA ARG A 33 -5.62 3.39 7.16
C ARG A 33 -6.31 2.25 7.90
N ARG A 34 -5.92 0.98 7.64
CA ARG A 34 -6.46 -0.19 8.34
C ARG A 34 -5.96 -0.25 9.78
N MET A 35 -4.67 0.04 9.99
CA MET A 35 -4.11 0.16 11.35
C MET A 35 -4.87 1.19 12.18
N TRP A 36 -5.12 2.39 11.64
CA TRP A 36 -5.90 3.42 12.32
C TRP A 36 -7.33 2.96 12.63
N ALA A 37 -8.01 2.30 11.69
CA ALA A 37 -9.36 1.80 11.92
C ALA A 37 -9.38 0.78 13.06
N HIS A 38 -8.44 -0.17 13.09
CA HIS A 38 -8.34 -1.13 14.17
C HIS A 38 -8.09 -0.46 15.53
N LEU A 39 -7.11 0.44 15.60
CA LEU A 39 -6.80 1.20 16.82
C LEU A 39 -8.00 2.03 17.31
N ARG A 40 -8.83 2.55 16.40
CA ARG A 40 -9.95 3.44 16.72
C ARG A 40 -11.20 2.71 17.16
N PHE A 41 -11.50 1.58 16.52
CA PHE A 41 -12.77 0.88 16.65
C PHE A 41 -12.68 -0.42 17.44
N VAL A 42 -11.50 -1.07 17.49
CA VAL A 42 -11.29 -2.31 18.25
C VAL A 42 -10.60 -2.01 19.58
N ASP A 43 -9.46 -1.33 19.54
CA ASP A 43 -8.69 -1.10 20.77
C ASP A 43 -9.34 -0.03 21.66
N GLY A 44 -10.12 0.91 21.09
CA GLY A 44 -10.87 1.93 21.81
C GLY A 44 -10.27 3.36 21.90
N PRO A 45 -8.94 3.59 21.77
CA PRO A 45 -8.40 4.95 21.80
C PRO A 45 -8.90 5.86 20.69
N GLN A 46 -9.26 7.10 21.04
CA GLN A 46 -9.48 8.18 20.07
C GLN A 46 -8.16 8.72 19.52
N ILE A 47 -7.51 7.94 18.67
CA ILE A 47 -6.27 8.34 18.01
C ILE A 47 -6.57 8.94 16.63
N ASN A 48 -5.99 10.12 16.38
CA ASN A 48 -6.06 10.76 15.08
C ASN A 48 -5.26 9.97 14.03
N LYS A 49 -5.85 9.75 12.85
CA LYS A 49 -5.23 9.10 11.69
C LYS A 49 -3.87 9.68 11.30
N LYS A 50 -3.69 11.00 11.42
CA LYS A 50 -2.40 11.68 11.15
C LYS A 50 -1.31 11.27 12.14
N ARG A 51 -1.68 11.02 13.41
CA ARG A 51 -0.75 10.55 14.45
C ARG A 51 -0.26 9.13 14.14
N VAL A 52 -1.16 8.23 13.76
CA VAL A 52 -0.81 6.85 13.33
C VAL A 52 0.15 6.88 12.15
N LEU A 53 -0.18 7.65 11.11
CA LEU A 53 0.68 7.78 9.94
C LEU A 53 2.09 8.28 10.29
N ARG A 54 2.17 9.29 11.16
CA ARG A 54 3.46 9.84 11.63
C ARG A 54 4.28 8.79 12.37
N LEU A 55 3.68 8.09 13.33
CA LEU A 55 4.37 7.06 14.12
C LEU A 55 4.83 5.91 13.24
N MET A 56 3.97 5.39 12.36
CA MET A 56 4.36 4.33 11.42
C MET A 56 5.50 4.76 10.50
N ARG A 57 5.52 6.02 10.05
CA ARG A 57 6.62 6.56 9.22
C ARG A 57 7.93 6.66 10.01
N GLN A 58 7.87 7.16 11.25
CA GLN A 58 9.05 7.30 12.12
C GLN A 58 9.69 5.96 12.48
N HIS A 59 8.89 4.91 12.63
CA HIS A 59 9.37 3.56 12.96
C HIS A 59 9.56 2.66 11.74
N GLY A 60 9.46 3.18 10.51
CA GLY A 60 9.69 2.39 9.30
C GLY A 60 8.65 1.30 9.02
N LEU A 61 7.46 1.39 9.62
CA LEU A 61 6.39 0.38 9.57
C LEU A 61 5.47 0.53 8.34
N LEU A 62 5.73 1.50 7.47
CA LEU A 62 4.98 1.68 6.23
C LEU A 62 5.49 0.68 5.18
N VAL A 63 4.55 0.10 4.43
CA VAL A 63 4.87 -0.71 3.26
C VAL A 63 5.61 0.18 2.25
N LYS A 64 6.85 -0.18 1.94
CA LYS A 64 7.62 0.51 0.91
C LYS A 64 7.08 0.09 -0.45
N ALA A 65 6.99 1.03 -1.39
CA ALA A 65 6.70 0.69 -2.77
C ALA A 65 7.80 -0.28 -3.26
N ASN A 66 7.40 -1.39 -3.90
CA ASN A 66 8.34 -2.29 -4.55
C ASN A 66 8.40 -1.94 -6.04
N PRO A 67 9.37 -1.11 -6.48
CA PRO A 67 9.46 -0.68 -7.88
C PRO A 67 9.72 -1.83 -8.84
N ARG A 68 10.23 -2.99 -8.37
CA ARG A 68 10.45 -4.19 -9.19
C ARG A 68 9.13 -4.80 -9.69
N LEU A 69 8.04 -4.60 -8.96
CA LEU A 69 6.71 -5.10 -9.34
C LEU A 69 5.95 -4.14 -10.25
N LYS A 70 6.55 -3.00 -10.60
CA LYS A 70 5.92 -2.05 -11.52
C LYS A 70 5.92 -2.65 -12.92
N ALA A 71 4.74 -2.90 -13.47
CA ALA A 71 4.59 -3.37 -14.85
C ALA A 71 5.28 -2.39 -15.81
N THR A 72 6.22 -2.90 -16.61
CA THR A 72 6.83 -2.13 -17.69
C THR A 72 5.84 -2.05 -18.83
N ARG A 73 5.29 -0.85 -19.07
CA ARG A 73 4.30 -0.60 -20.14
C ARG A 73 4.93 -0.18 -21.45
N THR A 74 6.23 0.13 -21.43
CA THR A 74 6.99 0.44 -22.64
C THR A 74 7.43 -0.88 -23.28
N PRO A 75 7.08 -1.14 -24.55
CA PRO A 75 7.57 -2.31 -25.25
C PRO A 75 9.10 -2.24 -25.35
N GLY A 76 9.79 -3.27 -24.88
CA GLY A 76 11.26 -3.37 -25.02
C GLY A 76 11.73 -3.63 -26.46
N ARG A 77 10.81 -3.97 -27.36
CA ARG A 77 11.07 -4.20 -28.78
C ARG A 77 9.95 -3.59 -29.64
N SER A 78 10.28 -3.20 -30.86
CA SER A 78 9.28 -2.83 -31.86
C SER A 78 8.35 -4.00 -32.16
N LYS A 79 7.09 -3.70 -32.48
CA LYS A 79 6.17 -4.72 -33.00
C LYS A 79 6.72 -5.31 -34.31
N PRO A 80 6.60 -6.62 -34.53
CA PRO A 80 6.99 -7.24 -35.79
C PRO A 80 6.12 -6.71 -36.94
N ARG A 81 6.69 -6.65 -38.15
CA ARG A 81 5.99 -6.23 -39.37
C ARG A 81 5.93 -7.41 -40.35
N PRO A 82 4.75 -7.86 -40.80
CA PRO A 82 4.64 -8.89 -41.83
C PRO A 82 5.13 -8.37 -43.19
N THR A 83 5.72 -9.24 -43.99
CA THR A 83 6.06 -8.99 -45.40
C THR A 83 5.02 -9.56 -46.36
N ALA A 84 4.15 -10.47 -45.88
CA ALA A 84 3.05 -11.06 -46.64
C ALA A 84 1.84 -11.35 -45.72
N PRO A 85 0.63 -11.55 -46.29
CA PRO A 85 -0.54 -12.01 -45.53
C PRO A 85 -0.29 -13.33 -44.78
N ASN A 86 -1.01 -13.57 -43.69
CA ASN A 86 -0.97 -14.82 -42.91
C ASN A 86 0.41 -15.20 -42.31
N GLN A 87 1.26 -14.22 -42.00
CA GLN A 87 2.54 -14.48 -41.32
C GLN A 87 2.50 -14.26 -39.81
N TRP A 88 1.58 -13.41 -39.35
CA TRP A 88 1.45 -13.04 -37.93
C TRP A 88 -0.02 -13.00 -37.55
N TRP A 89 -0.37 -13.66 -36.45
CA TRP A 89 -1.69 -13.62 -35.85
C TRP A 89 -1.62 -12.89 -34.52
N GLY A 90 -2.46 -11.87 -34.36
CA GLY A 90 -2.63 -11.16 -33.10
C GLY A 90 -3.87 -11.67 -32.39
N ILE A 91 -3.78 -11.81 -31.07
CA ILE A 91 -4.94 -11.94 -30.20
C ILE A 91 -5.06 -10.66 -29.38
N ASP A 92 -6.28 -10.16 -29.22
CA ASP A 92 -6.57 -9.05 -28.32
C ASP A 92 -7.75 -9.43 -27.43
N MET A 93 -7.79 -8.88 -26.23
CA MET A 93 -8.86 -9.15 -25.28
C MET A 93 -9.75 -7.91 -25.13
N THR A 94 -10.96 -8.03 -25.64
CA THR A 94 -12.01 -7.04 -25.43
C THR A 94 -12.89 -7.48 -24.26
N LYS A 95 -13.07 -6.60 -23.29
CA LYS A 95 -14.07 -6.80 -22.23
C LYS A 95 -15.37 -6.16 -22.66
N VAL A 96 -16.45 -6.92 -22.62
CA VAL A 96 -17.81 -6.42 -22.80
C VAL A 96 -18.46 -6.33 -21.44
N MET A 97 -18.99 -5.15 -21.10
CA MET A 97 -19.76 -4.96 -19.87
C MET A 97 -21.15 -5.55 -20.10
N VAL A 98 -21.57 -6.46 -19.22
CA VAL A 98 -22.92 -7.04 -19.21
C VAL A 98 -23.64 -6.62 -17.94
N GLU A 99 -24.97 -6.61 -17.96
CA GLU A 99 -25.76 -6.37 -16.76
C GLU A 99 -25.45 -7.44 -15.70
N PRO A 100 -25.51 -7.09 -14.40
CA PRO A 100 -25.35 -8.08 -13.35
C PRO A 100 -26.40 -9.18 -13.50
N LEU A 101 -25.95 -10.43 -13.57
CA LEU A 101 -26.84 -11.57 -13.35
C LEU A 101 -27.26 -11.54 -11.88
N GLY A 102 -28.54 -11.24 -11.64
CA GLY A 102 -29.17 -11.29 -10.32
C GLY A 102 -29.19 -12.69 -9.74
#